data_AF-A0A8T5Q1V9-F1
#
_entry.id   AF-A0A8T5Q1V9-F1
#
_cell.length_a   1.000
_cell.length_b   1.000
_cell.length_c   1.000
_cell.angle_alpha   90.00
_cell.angle_beta   90.00
_cell.angle_gamma   90.00
#
_symmetry.space_group_name_H-M   'P 1'
#
loop_
_entity.id
_entity.type
_entity.pdbx_description
1 polymer ?
#
loop_
_entity_poly.entity_id
_entity_poly.type
_entity_poly.pdbx_seq_one_letter_code
_entity_poly.pdbx_strand_id
1 'polypeptide(L)' 'MGTKTISIMDEVYDLVVRHKRNDESFSDLFRREFTKKGKISECAGLWSHLSDKQVEDMKKSIKSLRKNALESMNQKLA' A
#
# COMPACT_ATOMS: atom_id res chain seq x y z
N MET A 1 -19.42 -7.35 20.15
CA MET A 1 -17.96 -7.30 19.99
C MET A 1 -17.35 -7.15 21.38
N GLY A 2 -16.46 -8.03 21.79
CA GLY A 2 -15.80 -7.90 23.09
C GLY A 2 -14.75 -6.81 23.05
N THR A 3 -14.72 -5.93 24.03
CA THR A 3 -13.64 -4.96 24.21
C THR A 3 -12.60 -5.52 25.18
N LYS A 4 -11.33 -5.20 24.94
CA LYS A 4 -10.24 -5.46 25.88
C LYS A 4 -9.50 -4.14 26.10
N THR A 5 -9.21 -3.83 27.35
CA THR A 5 -8.43 -2.65 27.73
C THR A 5 -6.97 -3.04 27.84
N ILE A 6 -6.09 -2.22 27.26
CA ILE A 6 -4.64 -2.33 27.44
C ILE A 6 -4.14 -1.04 28.09
N SER A 7 -3.25 -1.18 29.06
CA SER A 7 -2.54 -0.05 29.66
C SER A 7 -1.21 0.11 28.93
N ILE A 8 -0.91 1.33 28.49
CA ILE A 8 0.34 1.70 27.82
C ILE A 8 0.89 2.97 28.47
N MET A 9 2.18 3.25 28.25
CA MET A 9 2.79 4.50 28.70
C MET A 9 2.20 5.67 27.93
N ASP A 10 2.14 6.84 28.56
CA ASP A 10 1.58 8.07 27.95
C ASP A 10 2.30 8.43 26.65
N GLU A 11 3.63 8.30 26.63
CA GLU A 11 4.43 8.54 25.40
C GLU A 11 4.01 7.63 24.24
N VAL A 12 3.60 6.38 24.53
CA VAL A 12 3.13 5.43 23.52
C VAL A 12 1.73 5.80 23.06
N TYR A 13 0.87 6.25 23.97
CA TYR A 13 -0.47 6.73 23.61
C TYR A 13 -0.38 7.91 22.63
N ASP A 14 0.47 8.89 22.90
CA ASP A 14 0.66 10.05 22.03
C ASP A 14 1.15 9.67 20.64
N LEU A 15 2.06 8.69 20.55
CA LEU A 15 2.52 8.14 19.27
C LEU A 15 1.37 7.50 18.48
N VAL A 16 0.52 6.71 19.15
CA VAL A 16 -0.62 6.06 18.50
C VAL A 16 -1.65 7.10 18.03
N VAL A 17 -1.91 8.15 18.82
CA VAL A 17 -2.81 9.26 18.43
C VAL A 17 -2.31 9.97 17.19
N ARG A 18 -1.01 10.28 17.12
CA ARG A 18 -0.40 10.94 15.95
C ARG A 18 -0.41 10.07 14.69
N HIS A 19 -0.33 8.75 14.85
CA HIS A 19 -0.31 7.78 13.74
C HIS A 19 -1.72 7.39 13.25
N LYS A 20 -2.76 7.78 13.99
CA LYS A 20 -4.16 7.52 13.67
C LYS A 20 -4.66 8.46 12.58
N ARG A 21 -5.29 7.88 11.55
CA ARG A 21 -6.01 8.63 10.50
C ARG A 21 -7.32 9.22 11.04
N ASN A 22 -7.80 10.30 10.41
CA ASN A 22 -8.99 11.03 10.87
C ASN A 22 -10.23 10.13 10.98
N ASP A 23 -10.44 9.24 10.00
CA ASP A 23 -11.66 8.40 9.90
C ASP A 23 -11.48 6.94 10.35
N GLU A 24 -10.45 6.60 11.13
CA GLU A 24 -10.25 5.22 11.61
C GLU A 24 -10.45 5.08 13.12
N SER A 25 -10.71 3.87 13.64
CA SER A 25 -10.64 3.59 15.08
C SER A 25 -9.24 3.15 15.50
N PHE A 26 -8.93 3.16 16.80
CA PHE A 26 -7.67 2.57 17.30
C PHE A 26 -7.58 1.08 16.99
N SER A 27 -8.70 0.35 17.04
CA SER A 27 -8.74 -1.06 16.64
C SER A 27 -8.39 -1.24 15.15
N ASP A 28 -8.81 -0.32 14.28
CA ASP A 28 -8.46 -0.36 12.86
C ASP A 28 -6.99 -0.01 12.62
N LEU A 29 -6.45 0.95 13.37
CA LEU A 29 -5.00 1.23 13.36
C LEU A 29 -4.22 -0.04 13.73
N PHE A 30 -4.54 -0.67 14.87
CA PHE A 30 -3.85 -1.88 15.30
C PHE A 30 -4.03 -3.01 14.28
N ARG A 31 -5.22 -3.17 13.72
CA ARG A 31 -5.45 -4.14 12.65
C ARG A 31 -4.59 -3.83 11.42
N ARG A 32 -4.51 -2.58 10.97
CA ARG A 32 -3.72 -2.17 9.80
C ARG A 32 -2.21 -2.40 10.00
N GLU A 33 -1.69 -2.05 11.16
CA GLU A 33 -0.25 -2.14 11.44
C GLU A 33 0.19 -3.58 11.73
N PHE A 34 -0.64 -4.36 12.44
CA PHE A 34 -0.28 -5.71 12.89
C PHE A 34 -0.84 -6.83 12.01
N THR A 35 -1.85 -6.56 11.17
CA THR A 35 -2.21 -7.52 10.12
C THR A 35 -1.07 -7.50 9.11
N LYS A 36 -0.38 -8.63 8.96
CA LYS A 36 0.67 -8.83 7.97
C LYS A 36 0.22 -8.23 6.63
N LYS A 37 0.91 -7.19 6.16
CA LYS A 37 0.89 -6.87 4.73
C LYS A 37 1.27 -8.16 4.02
N GLY A 38 0.44 -8.63 3.09
CA GLY A 38 0.67 -9.88 2.36
C GLY A 38 2.12 -9.96 1.90
N LYS A 39 2.74 -11.12 2.06
CA LYS A 39 4.15 -11.26 1.68
C LYS A 39 4.25 -11.06 0.17
N ILE A 40 5.26 -10.36 -0.32
CA ILE A 40 5.44 -10.21 -1.78
C ILE A 40 5.61 -11.57 -2.49
N SER A 41 6.06 -12.60 -1.75
CA SER A 41 6.10 -13.98 -2.22
C SER A 41 4.70 -14.55 -2.55
N GLU A 42 3.64 -14.07 -1.90
CA GLU A 42 2.25 -14.45 -2.19
C GLU A 42 1.77 -13.89 -3.54
N CYS A 43 2.49 -12.91 -4.10
CA CYS A 43 2.21 -12.40 -5.44
C CYS A 43 2.78 -13.28 -6.56
N ALA A 44 3.65 -14.24 -6.24
CA ALA A 44 4.24 -15.14 -7.23
C ALA A 44 3.15 -16.03 -7.85
N GLY A 45 2.99 -15.95 -9.17
CA GLY A 45 2.01 -16.76 -9.90
C GLY A 45 0.59 -16.17 -9.98
N LEU A 46 0.33 -14.97 -9.42
CA LEU A 46 -0.99 -14.31 -9.56
C LEU A 46 -1.41 -14.11 -11.02
N TRP A 47 -0.44 -14.00 -11.92
CA TRP A 47 -0.64 -13.82 -13.36
C TRP A 47 -0.30 -15.06 -14.19
N SER A 48 -0.28 -16.25 -13.59
CA SER A 48 -0.01 -17.52 -14.31
C SER A 48 -1.02 -17.84 -15.41
N HIS A 49 -2.22 -17.26 -15.35
CA HIS A 49 -3.27 -17.41 -16.35
C HIS A 49 -3.06 -16.51 -17.58
N LEU A 50 -2.10 -15.58 -17.55
CA LEU A 50 -1.80 -14.71 -18.68
C LEU A 50 -0.87 -15.42 -19.66
N SER A 51 -1.19 -15.30 -20.95
CA SER A 51 -0.27 -15.72 -22.02
C SER A 51 0.93 -14.77 -22.14
N ASP A 52 2.03 -15.26 -22.71
CA ASP A 52 3.24 -14.46 -22.95
C ASP A 52 2.95 -13.20 -23.76
N LYS A 53 2.05 -13.29 -24.75
CA LYS A 53 1.62 -12.13 -25.55
C LYS A 53 0.97 -11.06 -24.68
N GLN A 54 0.06 -11.45 -23.79
CA GLN A 54 -0.62 -10.50 -22.88
C GLN A 54 0.37 -9.85 -21.92
N VAL A 55 1.37 -10.61 -21.44
CA VAL A 55 2.44 -10.09 -20.59
C VAL A 55 3.28 -9.06 -21.35
N GLU A 56 3.65 -9.33 -22.60
CA GLU A 56 4.43 -8.39 -23.41
C GLU A 56 3.65 -7.11 -23.78
N ASP A 57 2.38 -7.24 -24.12
CA ASP A 57 1.51 -6.08 -24.39
C ASP A 57 1.34 -5.20 -23.14
N MET A 58 1.22 -5.83 -21.97
CA MET A 58 1.19 -5.14 -20.68
C MET A 58 2.51 -4.40 -20.41
N LYS A 59 3.66 -5.04 -20.61
CA LYS A 59 4.99 -4.41 -20.45
C LYS A 59 5.16 -3.20 -21.36
N LYS A 60 4.76 -3.30 -22.63
CA LYS A 60 4.80 -2.19 -23.59
C LYS A 60 3.95 -1.01 -23.11
N SER A 61 2.73 -1.30 -22.66
CA SER A 61 1.80 -0.29 -22.16
C SER A 61 2.36 0.44 -20.93
N ILE A 62 2.90 -0.31 -19.95
CA ILE A 62 3.54 0.25 -18.75
C ILE A 62 4.74 1.12 -19.14
N LYS A 63 5.57 0.68 -20.09
CA LYS A 63 6.73 1.45 -20.57
C LYS A 63 6.32 2.78 -21.21
N SER A 64 5.28 2.75 -22.04
CA SER A 64 4.73 3.97 -22.66
C SER A 64 4.18 4.94 -21.62
N LEU A 65 3.38 4.46 -20.66
CA LEU A 65 2.84 5.30 -19.58
C LEU A 65 3.94 5.96 -18.76
N ARG A 66 5.01 5.23 -18.40
CA ARG A 66 6.15 5.79 -17.66
C ARG A 66 6.90 6.84 -18.46
N LYS A 67 7.11 6.62 -19.75
CA LYS A 67 7.75 7.60 -20.63
C LYS A 67 6.94 8.89 -20.69
N ASN A 68 5.63 8.79 -20.94
CA ASN A 68 4.74 9.94 -21.03
C ASN A 68 4.66 10.70 -19.70
N ALA A 69 4.62 9.97 -18.57
CA ALA A 69 4.64 10.58 -17.24
C ALA A 69 5.92 11.40 -17.02
N LEU A 70 7.09 10.85 -17.36
CA LEU A 70 8.38 11.53 -17.23
C LEU A 70 8.43 12.80 -18.12
N GLU A 71 7.99 12.70 -19.37
CA GLU A 71 7.92 13.85 -20.28
C GLU A 71 6.99 14.95 -19.74
N SER A 72 5.83 14.58 -19.20
CA SER A 72 4.89 15.53 -18.60
C SER A 72 5.42 16.21 -17.34
N MET A 73 6.27 15.52 -16.56
CA MET A 73 6.92 16.10 -15.38
C MET A 73 8.00 17.09 -15.79
N ASN A 74 8.81 16.77 -16.81
CA ASN A 74 9.85 17.66 -17.31
C ASN A 74 9.26 18.93 -17.95
N GLN A 75 8.12 18.83 -18.65
CA GLN A 75 7.41 20.01 -19.19
C GLN A 75 6.85 20.95 -18.12
N LYS A 76 6.54 20.45 -16.91
CA LYS A 76 6.02 21.28 -15.82
C LYS A 76 7.11 21.98 -15.00
N LEU A 77 8.38 21.61 -15.21
CA LEU A 77 9.54 22.14 -14.49
C LEU A 77 10.36 23.13 -15.32
N ALA A 78 10.07 23.25 -16.63
CA ALA A 78 10.66 24.22 -17.55
C ALA A 78 9.73 25.42 -17.72
#